data_AF-A0A7C1VZY8-F1
#
_entry.id   AF-A0A7C1VZY8-F1
#
_cell.length_a   1.000
_cell.length_b   1.000
_cell.length_c   1.000
_cell.angle_alpha   90.00
_cell.angle_beta   90.00
_cell.angle_gamma   90.00
#
_symmetry.space_group_name_H-M   'P 1'
#
loop_
_entity.id
_entity.type
_entity.pdbx_description
1 polymer ?
#
loop_
_entity_poly.entity_id
_entity_poly.type
_entity_poly.pdbx_seq_one_letter_code
_entity_poly.pdbx_strand_id
1 'polypeptide(L)'
;MFTIILVEPKYSGNIGSVARVMKNFDFHNLYLVNPCDLNDEGYRRAMHAVDILENAKIFQSFEDAIKDVDFLIATSSIETTSEKKYLRNPMYLPEFSKKIYEIEGNIGLVFGREDYGLYNDEIKKCDLLLKIPTSNVYPSMNLSHAVAIVLYTLYIEGFTPRKPRHIDKIEKEHLYQFFRELLDIIE
;
A
#
# COMPACT_ATOMS: atom_id res chain seq x y z
N MET A 1 -11.74 4.20 6.51
CA MET A 1 -10.70 5.00 5.80
C MET A 1 -9.34 4.37 6.08
N PHE A 2 -8.42 4.27 5.11
CA PHE A 2 -7.09 3.72 5.34
C PHE A 2 -6.06 4.82 5.60
N THR A 3 -5.18 4.57 6.59
CA THR A 3 -4.02 5.41 6.91
C THR A 3 -2.79 4.54 6.94
N ILE A 4 -1.77 4.92 6.17
CA ILE A 4 -0.50 4.21 6.10
C ILE A 4 0.40 4.84 7.15
N ILE A 5 0.90 4.04 8.09
CA ILE A 5 1.71 4.51 9.22
C ILE A 5 3.10 3.92 9.08
N LEU A 6 4.10 4.77 8.87
CA LEU A 6 5.51 4.36 8.82
C LEU A 6 6.18 4.69 10.15
N VAL A 7 6.69 3.66 10.83
CA VAL A 7 7.34 3.81 12.14
C VAL A 7 8.85 3.84 11.98
N GLU A 8 9.42 5.00 12.32
CA GLU A 8 10.85 5.32 12.24
C GLU A 8 11.51 4.93 10.90
N PRO A 9 10.93 5.32 9.74
CA PRO A 9 11.54 5.04 8.44
C PRO A 9 12.93 5.68 8.35
N LYS A 10 13.94 4.89 8.01
CA LYS A 10 15.35 5.31 8.06
C LYS A 10 15.81 6.07 6.82
N TYR A 11 15.18 5.80 5.67
CA TYR A 11 15.62 6.35 4.40
C TYR A 11 14.53 7.20 3.76
N SER A 12 14.82 8.49 3.60
CA SER A 12 13.95 9.48 2.93
C SER A 12 13.49 8.99 1.54
N GLY A 13 14.38 8.36 0.77
CA GLY A 13 14.05 7.75 -0.52
C GLY A 13 12.99 6.64 -0.45
N ASN A 14 12.94 5.86 0.63
CA ASN A 14 11.89 4.86 0.84
C ASN A 14 10.55 5.52 1.15
N ILE A 15 10.53 6.59 1.96
CA ILE A 15 9.31 7.35 2.25
C ILE A 15 8.72 7.92 0.95
N GLY A 16 9.56 8.51 0.10
CA GLY A 16 9.14 8.99 -1.22
C GLY A 16 8.62 7.87 -2.13
N SER A 17 9.26 6.71 -2.12
CA SER A 17 8.81 5.55 -2.89
C SER A 17 7.47 5.01 -2.36
N VAL A 18 7.25 5.02 -1.04
CA VAL A 18 5.96 4.70 -0.41
C VAL A 18 4.88 5.68 -0.85
N ALA A 19 5.13 6.99 -0.81
CA ALA A 19 4.17 8.00 -1.28
C ALA A 19 3.78 7.75 -2.75
N ARG A 20 4.75 7.45 -3.62
CA ARG A 20 4.48 7.10 -5.02
C ARG A 20 3.56 5.88 -5.15
N VAL A 21 3.85 4.83 -4.38
CA VAL A 21 3.05 3.60 -4.34
C VAL A 21 1.63 3.87 -3.84
N MET A 22 1.49 4.67 -2.78
CA MET A 22 0.19 5.08 -2.24
C MET A 22 -0.65 5.77 -3.32
N LYS A 23 -0.06 6.70 -4.06
CA LYS A 23 -0.74 7.38 -5.18
C LYS A 23 -1.08 6.44 -6.34
N ASN A 24 -0.30 5.39 -6.57
CA ASN A 24 -0.62 4.39 -7.60
C ASN A 24 -1.89 3.60 -7.28
N PHE A 25 -2.23 3.44 -6.00
CA PHE A 25 -3.35 2.62 -5.55
C PHE A 25 -4.43 3.43 -4.82
N ASP A 26 -4.48 4.74 -5.05
CA ASP A 26 -5.49 5.66 -4.51
C ASP A 26 -5.55 5.76 -2.97
N PHE A 27 -4.38 5.65 -2.32
CA PHE A 27 -4.22 5.91 -0.89
C PHE A 27 -3.56 7.28 -0.69
N HIS A 28 -4.07 8.09 0.23
CA HIS A 28 -3.64 9.48 0.39
C HIS A 28 -3.19 9.85 1.81
N ASN A 29 -3.63 9.10 2.82
CA ASN A 29 -3.32 9.40 4.23
C ASN A 29 -2.03 8.72 4.66
N LEU A 30 -0.97 9.52 4.85
CA LEU A 30 0.35 9.07 5.31
C LEU A 30 0.65 9.64 6.69
N TYR A 31 0.89 8.78 7.67
CA TYR A 31 1.41 9.13 8.99
C TYR A 31 2.87 8.68 9.11
N LEU A 32 3.73 9.57 9.58
CA LEU A 32 5.13 9.31 9.81
C LEU A 32 5.43 9.44 11.29
N VAL A 33 5.89 8.36 11.92
CA VAL A 33 6.26 8.35 13.34
C VAL A 33 7.76 8.44 13.45
N ASN A 34 8.27 9.53 14.02
CA ASN A 34 9.69 9.81 14.20
C ASN A 34 10.53 9.48 12.93
N PRO A 35 10.16 10.03 11.75
CA PRO A 35 10.85 9.72 10.50
C PRO A 35 12.25 10.31 10.47
N CYS A 36 13.11 9.78 9.60
CA CYS A 36 14.29 10.52 9.15
C CYS A 36 13.91 11.85 8.48
N ASP A 37 14.87 12.77 8.39
CA ASP A 37 14.69 14.04 7.68
C ASP A 37 14.34 13.80 6.21
N LEU A 38 13.19 14.30 5.78
CA LEU A 38 12.79 14.30 4.37
C LEU A 38 13.68 15.27 3.59
N ASN A 39 14.49 14.69 2.71
CA ASN A 39 15.45 15.40 1.87
C ASN A 39 15.11 15.27 0.37
N ASP A 40 15.91 15.89 -0.48
CA ASP A 40 15.74 15.87 -1.94
C ASP A 40 15.60 14.47 -2.55
N GLU A 41 16.16 13.43 -1.93
CA GLU A 41 15.96 12.06 -2.40
C GLU A 41 14.50 11.61 -2.25
N GLY A 42 13.87 11.85 -1.10
CA GLY A 42 12.48 11.49 -0.85
C GLY A 42 11.53 12.17 -1.85
N TYR A 43 11.66 13.49 -2.04
CA TYR A 43 10.87 14.23 -3.00
C TYR A 43 11.09 13.76 -4.45
N ARG A 44 12.34 13.49 -4.85
CA ARG A 44 12.64 12.91 -6.18
C ARG A 44 12.02 11.52 -6.37
N ARG A 45 12.01 10.68 -5.33
CA ARG A 45 11.42 9.33 -5.40
C ARG A 45 9.89 9.37 -5.46
N ALA A 46 9.26 10.36 -4.83
CA ALA A 46 7.82 10.57 -4.86
C ALA A 46 7.29 10.96 -6.25
N MET A 47 8.10 11.62 -7.09
CA MET A 47 7.72 12.05 -8.43
C MET A 47 6.45 12.94 -8.40
N HIS A 48 5.31 12.43 -8.89
CA HIS A 48 4.03 13.14 -8.89
C HIS A 48 3.23 12.93 -7.59
N ALA A 49 3.78 12.22 -6.60
CA ALA A 49 3.17 11.96 -5.30
C ALA A 49 3.72 12.84 -4.18
N VAL A 50 4.33 13.99 -4.52
CA VAL A 50 4.85 14.97 -3.55
C VAL A 50 3.74 15.48 -2.64
N ASP A 51 2.53 15.61 -3.15
CA ASP A 51 1.33 15.97 -2.40
C ASP A 51 1.05 15.03 -1.22
N ILE A 52 1.37 13.72 -1.33
CA ILE A 52 1.22 12.79 -0.20
C ILE A 52 2.27 13.09 0.89
N LEU A 53 3.49 13.47 0.51
CA LEU A 53 4.53 13.86 1.47
C LEU A 53 4.20 15.18 2.15
N GLU A 54 3.73 16.17 1.40
CA GLU A 54 3.36 17.50 1.92
C GLU A 54 2.16 17.44 2.87
N ASN A 55 1.23 16.52 2.63
CA ASN A 55 0.06 16.30 3.50
C ASN A 55 0.32 15.24 4.59
N ALA A 56 1.52 14.67 4.68
CA ALA A 56 1.82 13.65 5.67
C ALA A 56 1.80 14.24 7.08
N LYS A 57 1.15 13.55 8.02
CA LYS A 57 1.17 13.95 9.43
C LYS A 57 2.36 13.32 10.14
N ILE A 58 3.17 14.15 10.79
CA ILE A 58 4.37 13.71 11.50
C ILE A 58 4.10 13.68 13.01
N PHE A 59 4.42 12.55 13.65
CA PHE A 59 4.25 12.31 15.07
C PHE A 59 5.59 11.98 15.73
N GLN A 60 5.76 12.34 17.00
CA GLN A 60 6.99 12.04 17.75
C GLN A 60 6.96 10.65 18.41
N SER A 61 5.76 10.10 18.63
CA SER A 61 5.57 8.78 19.23
C SER A 61 4.52 7.97 18.47
N PHE A 62 4.62 6.63 18.57
CA PHE A 62 3.65 5.74 17.94
C PHE A 62 2.28 5.88 18.60
N GLU A 63 2.24 6.09 19.91
CA GLU A 63 1.05 6.33 20.71
C GLU A 63 0.27 7.55 20.23
N ASP A 64 0.95 8.64 19.86
CA ASP A 64 0.27 9.83 19.35
C ASP A 64 -0.35 9.60 17.96
N ALA A 65 0.34 8.83 17.11
CA ALA A 65 -0.11 8.58 15.74
C ALA A 65 -1.38 7.72 15.66
N ILE A 66 -1.62 6.87 16.67
CA ILE A 66 -2.72 5.90 16.66
C ILE A 66 -3.97 6.34 17.42
N LYS A 67 -3.98 7.54 18.03
CA LYS A 67 -5.11 8.02 18.86
C LYS A 67 -6.44 8.08 18.11
N ASP A 68 -6.40 8.39 16.82
CA ASP A 68 -7.59 8.56 15.97
C ASP A 68 -7.81 7.35 15.03
N VAL A 69 -7.18 6.20 15.33
CA VAL A 69 -7.23 4.97 14.54
C VAL A 69 -8.02 3.91 15.31
N ASP A 70 -9.10 3.41 14.70
CA ASP A 70 -10.02 2.44 15.32
C ASP A 70 -9.52 1.00 15.22
N PHE A 71 -8.79 0.67 14.14
CA PHE A 71 -8.29 -0.68 13.90
C PHE A 71 -6.87 -0.67 13.36
N LEU A 72 -5.93 -1.25 14.09
CA LEU A 72 -4.50 -1.22 13.80
C LEU A 72 -4.01 -2.60 13.33
N ILE A 73 -3.33 -2.59 12.19
CA ILE A 73 -2.75 -3.79 11.58
C ILE A 73 -1.24 -3.64 11.50
N ALA A 74 -0.52 -4.43 12.30
CA ALA A 74 0.92 -4.53 12.23
C ALA A 74 1.34 -5.40 11.04
N THR A 75 2.32 -4.96 10.25
CA THR A 75 2.94 -5.80 9.21
C THR A 75 4.24 -6.42 9.71
N SER A 76 4.44 -7.72 9.45
CA SER A 76 5.67 -8.42 9.81
C SER A 76 5.97 -9.61 8.90
N SER A 77 7.26 -9.84 8.65
CA SER A 77 7.77 -11.03 7.95
C SER A 77 8.04 -12.20 8.91
N ILE A 78 8.14 -11.94 10.22
CA ILE A 78 8.52 -12.93 11.23
C ILE A 78 7.29 -13.56 11.86
N GLU A 79 7.19 -14.89 11.75
CA GLU A 79 6.30 -15.69 12.59
C GLU A 79 7.01 -15.91 13.93
N THR A 80 6.47 -15.37 15.03
CA THR A 80 7.06 -15.66 16.35
C THR A 80 6.69 -17.07 16.77
N THR A 81 7.67 -17.98 16.76
CA THR A 81 7.61 -19.38 17.22
C THR A 81 7.56 -19.55 18.75
N SER A 82 7.09 -18.55 19.49
CA SER A 82 6.95 -18.67 20.95
C SER A 82 5.58 -19.24 21.31
N GLU A 83 5.58 -20.49 21.80
CA GLU A 83 4.42 -21.28 22.28
C GLU A 83 3.54 -20.59 23.34
N LYS A 84 3.94 -19.43 23.88
CA LYS A 84 3.26 -18.75 24.99
C LYS A 84 2.32 -17.62 24.62
N LYS A 85 1.99 -17.39 23.33
CA LYS A 85 1.06 -16.32 22.96
C LYS A 85 0.06 -16.76 21.89
N TYR A 86 -1.12 -17.18 22.36
CA TYR A 86 -2.35 -17.36 21.58
C TYR A 86 -2.78 -16.12 20.75
N LEU A 87 -2.12 -14.98 20.94
CA LEU A 87 -2.37 -13.69 20.26
C LEU A 87 -1.62 -13.51 18.92
N ARG A 88 -0.94 -14.55 18.37
CA ARG A 88 0.09 -14.32 17.34
C ARG A 88 0.04 -15.27 16.15
N ASN A 89 -1.14 -15.71 15.73
CA ASN A 89 -1.25 -16.31 14.39
C ASN A 89 -1.40 -15.16 13.37
N PRO A 90 -0.42 -14.91 12.50
CA PRO A 90 -0.57 -13.87 11.49
C PRO A 90 -1.71 -14.24 10.54
N MET A 91 -2.52 -13.25 10.16
CA MET A 91 -3.40 -13.38 9.03
C MET A 91 -2.60 -13.13 7.76
N TYR A 92 -2.73 -14.00 6.77
CA TYR A 92 -2.05 -13.79 5.50
C TYR A 92 -2.80 -12.75 4.66
N LEU A 93 -2.03 -11.93 3.93
CA LEU A 93 -2.58 -10.82 3.14
C LEU A 93 -3.75 -11.21 2.20
N PRO A 94 -3.72 -12.35 1.47
CA PRO A 94 -4.85 -12.74 0.62
C PRO A 94 -6.14 -13.09 1.37
N GLU A 95 -6.04 -13.49 2.64
CA GLU A 95 -7.22 -13.75 3.48
C GLU A 95 -7.73 -12.45 4.09
N PHE A 96 -6.81 -11.58 4.50
CA PHE A 96 -7.10 -10.28 5.06
C PHE A 96 -7.80 -9.35 4.07
N SER A 97 -7.34 -9.29 2.81
CA SER A 97 -7.89 -8.39 1.79
C SER A 97 -9.37 -8.60 1.54
N LYS A 98 -9.84 -9.85 1.65
CA LYS A 98 -11.25 -10.20 1.45
C LYS A 98 -12.17 -9.73 2.57
N LYS A 99 -11.65 -9.49 3.78
CA LYS A 99 -12.42 -9.17 4.98
C LYS A 99 -12.30 -7.71 5.41
N ILE A 100 -11.25 -7.04 5.01
CA ILE A 100 -10.91 -5.72 5.53
C ILE A 100 -11.96 -4.64 5.22
N TYR A 101 -12.69 -4.76 4.10
CA TYR A 101 -13.77 -3.85 3.75
C TYR A 101 -15.06 -4.09 4.54
N GLU A 102 -15.13 -5.17 5.34
CA GLU A 102 -16.21 -5.42 6.29
C GLU A 102 -15.97 -4.68 7.63
N ILE A 103 -14.76 -4.16 7.85
CA ILE A 103 -14.39 -3.41 9.06
C ILE A 103 -14.75 -1.95 8.89
N GLU A 104 -15.58 -1.43 9.80
CA GLU A 104 -15.92 -0.01 9.86
C GLU A 104 -14.86 0.78 10.65
N GLY A 105 -14.71 2.07 10.33
CA GLY A 105 -13.81 2.99 11.03
C GLY A 105 -12.50 3.33 10.29
N ASN A 106 -11.58 3.94 11.04
CA ASN A 106 -10.24 4.33 10.60
C ASN A 106 -9.28 3.15 10.78
N ILE A 107 -8.75 2.67 9.67
CA ILE A 107 -7.87 1.50 9.61
C ILE A 107 -6.43 1.98 9.43
N GLY A 108 -5.56 1.66 10.38
CA GLY A 108 -4.13 1.95 10.33
C GLY A 108 -3.33 0.74 9.87
N LEU A 109 -2.64 0.86 8.73
CA LEU A 109 -1.68 -0.13 8.25
C LEU A 109 -0.28 0.28 8.71
N VAL A 110 0.28 -0.45 9.67
CA VAL A 110 1.53 -0.09 10.36
C VAL A 110 2.69 -0.86 9.75
N PHE A 111 3.68 -0.12 9.26
CA PHE A 111 4.93 -0.63 8.70
C PHE A 111 6.10 -0.16 9.55
N GLY A 112 6.99 -1.09 9.89
CA GLY A 112 8.13 -0.82 10.75
C GLY A 112 9.39 -0.38 10.02
N ARG A 113 10.45 -0.24 10.80
CA ARG A 113 11.81 0.12 10.38
C ARG A 113 12.36 -0.90 9.39
N GLU A 114 13.21 -0.48 8.46
CA GLU A 114 13.74 -1.34 7.40
C GLU A 114 14.60 -2.51 7.91
N ASP A 115 15.26 -2.35 9.05
CA ASP A 115 16.21 -3.33 9.59
C ASP A 115 15.63 -4.19 10.71
N TYR A 116 14.81 -3.61 11.59
CA TYR A 116 14.24 -4.31 12.75
C TYR A 116 12.73 -4.51 12.68
N GLY A 117 12.04 -3.91 11.71
CA GLY A 117 10.59 -3.90 11.65
C GLY A 117 9.95 -3.17 12.84
N LEU A 118 8.81 -3.69 13.29
CA LEU A 118 8.09 -3.18 14.46
C LEU A 118 8.61 -3.85 15.74
N TYR A 119 8.76 -3.05 16.79
CA TYR A 119 9.06 -3.56 18.12
C TYR A 119 7.89 -4.34 18.70
N ASN A 120 8.18 -5.26 19.61
CA ASN A 120 7.15 -6.06 20.27
C ASN A 120 6.09 -5.21 20.96
N ASP A 121 6.46 -4.04 21.51
CA ASP A 121 5.53 -3.14 22.19
C ASP A 121 4.69 -2.29 21.23
N GLU A 122 5.13 -2.12 19.98
CA GLU A 122 4.32 -1.53 18.90
C GLU A 122 3.32 -2.57 18.40
N ILE A 123 3.77 -3.80 18.12
CA ILE A 123 2.92 -4.91 17.69
C ILE A 123 1.81 -5.22 18.72
N LYS A 124 2.13 -5.14 20.03
CA LYS A 124 1.14 -5.37 21.10
C LYS A 124 -0.02 -4.37 21.12
N LYS A 125 0.15 -3.19 20.51
CA LYS A 125 -0.89 -2.16 20.41
C LYS A 125 -1.75 -2.33 19.16
N CYS A 126 -1.39 -3.24 18.26
CA CYS A 126 -2.16 -3.54 17.07
C CYS A 126 -3.16 -4.68 17.31
N ASP A 127 -4.29 -4.61 16.65
CA ASP A 127 -5.38 -5.60 16.73
C ASP A 127 -5.10 -6.85 15.90
N LEU A 128 -4.33 -6.69 14.81
CA LEU A 128 -4.00 -7.76 13.88
C LEU A 128 -2.53 -7.74 13.49
N LEU A 129 -1.95 -8.93 13.33
CA LEU A 129 -0.68 -9.12 12.65
C LEU A 129 -0.92 -9.61 11.21
N LEU A 130 -0.49 -8.82 10.24
CA LEU A 130 -0.57 -9.12 8.81
C LEU A 130 0.77 -9.63 8.30
N LYS A 131 0.72 -10.74 7.56
CA LYS A 131 1.89 -11.32 6.91
C LYS A 131 1.72 -11.37 5.40
N ILE A 132 2.71 -10.85 4.68
CA ILE A 132 2.88 -11.09 3.25
C ILE A 132 3.53 -12.47 3.10
N PRO A 133 2.95 -13.41 2.34
CA PRO A 133 3.62 -14.67 2.02
C PRO A 133 4.92 -14.41 1.25
N THR A 134 6.06 -14.78 1.83
CA THR A 134 7.40 -14.61 1.27
C THR A 134 8.19 -15.92 1.39
N SER A 135 9.32 -16.01 0.69
CA SER A 135 10.23 -17.17 0.80
C SER A 135 10.75 -17.34 2.23
N ASN A 136 10.81 -18.58 2.72
CA ASN A 136 11.43 -18.90 4.00
C ASN A 136 12.95 -18.63 4.03
N VAL A 137 13.59 -18.56 2.86
CA VAL A 137 15.03 -18.29 2.74
C VAL A 137 15.34 -16.80 2.88
N TYR A 138 14.45 -15.94 2.40
CA TYR A 138 14.62 -14.49 2.43
C TYR A 138 13.26 -13.81 2.60
N PRO A 139 12.74 -13.75 3.84
CA PRO A 139 11.38 -13.27 4.11
C PRO A 139 11.27 -11.75 4.22
N SER A 140 12.39 -11.04 4.40
CA SER A 140 12.37 -9.58 4.55
C SER A 140 12.22 -8.88 3.21
N MET A 141 11.37 -7.86 3.18
CA MET A 141 11.11 -7.04 2.00
C MET A 141 11.54 -5.59 2.26
N ASN A 142 11.95 -4.89 1.22
CA ASN A 142 12.08 -3.42 1.27
C ASN A 142 10.72 -2.81 1.66
N LEU A 143 10.75 -1.75 2.48
CA LEU A 143 9.56 -1.06 2.98
C LEU A 143 8.57 -0.70 1.87
N SER A 144 9.04 -0.03 0.81
CA SER A 144 8.17 0.40 -0.30
C SER A 144 7.57 -0.78 -1.07
N HIS A 145 8.29 -1.90 -1.18
CA HIS A 145 7.79 -3.11 -1.82
C HIS A 145 6.73 -3.80 -0.97
N ALA A 146 6.93 -3.88 0.34
CA ALA A 146 5.92 -4.42 1.25
C ALA A 146 4.63 -3.59 1.19
N VAL A 147 4.75 -2.26 1.23
CA VAL A 147 3.61 -1.35 1.05
C VAL A 147 2.95 -1.58 -0.31
N ALA A 148 3.72 -1.71 -1.40
CA ALA A 148 3.16 -1.91 -2.74
C ALA A 148 2.33 -3.19 -2.85
N ILE A 149 2.81 -4.30 -2.29
CA ILE A 149 2.05 -5.55 -2.30
C ILE A 149 0.77 -5.40 -1.49
N VAL A 150 0.84 -4.85 -0.27
CA VAL A 150 -0.35 -4.65 0.57
C VAL A 150 -1.37 -3.76 -0.14
N LEU A 151 -0.97 -2.57 -0.60
CA LEU A 151 -1.90 -1.60 -1.20
C LEU A 151 -2.47 -2.10 -2.53
N TYR A 152 -1.67 -2.77 -3.37
CA TYR A 152 -2.19 -3.39 -4.58
C TYR A 152 -3.24 -4.46 -4.26
N THR A 153 -2.96 -5.34 -3.30
CA THR A 153 -3.89 -6.41 -2.91
C THR A 153 -5.18 -5.85 -2.31
N LEU A 154 -5.12 -4.72 -1.60
CA LEU A 154 -6.33 -4.04 -1.14
C LEU A 154 -7.11 -3.35 -2.28
N TYR A 155 -6.39 -2.72 -3.20
CA TYR A 155 -6.99 -1.99 -4.33
C TYR A 155 -7.72 -2.92 -5.28
N ILE A 156 -7.17 -4.12 -5.55
CA ILE A 156 -7.77 -5.05 -6.52
C ILE A 156 -9.12 -5.62 -6.06
N GLU A 157 -9.38 -5.71 -4.76
CA GLU A 157 -10.68 -6.21 -4.25
C GLU A 157 -11.85 -5.30 -4.66
N GLY A 158 -11.60 -3.99 -4.81
CA GLY A 158 -12.57 -3.02 -5.31
C GLY A 158 -12.44 -2.71 -6.81
N PHE A 159 -11.40 -3.20 -7.48
CA PHE A 159 -11.10 -2.84 -8.87
C PHE A 159 -11.93 -3.66 -9.85
N THR A 160 -12.74 -2.97 -10.66
CA THR A 160 -13.45 -3.58 -11.79
C THR A 160 -12.79 -3.14 -13.11
N PRO A 161 -12.13 -4.05 -13.86
CA PRO A 161 -11.54 -3.69 -15.13
C PRO A 161 -12.64 -3.26 -16.11
N ARG A 162 -12.39 -2.16 -16.84
CA ARG A 162 -13.23 -1.82 -17.99
C ARG A 162 -13.15 -2.95 -18.99
N LYS A 163 -14.25 -3.66 -19.21
CA LYS A 163 -14.31 -4.65 -20.29
C LYS A 163 -14.15 -3.90 -21.61
N PRO A 164 -13.13 -4.20 -22.43
CA PRO A 164 -13.06 -3.62 -23.76
C PRO A 164 -14.34 -4.00 -24.51
N ARG A 165 -14.97 -3.01 -25.13
CA ARG A 165 -16.12 -3.26 -25.99
C ARG A 165 -15.62 -4.11 -27.16
N HIS A 166 -16.15 -5.33 -27.28
CA HIS A 166 -15.93 -6.11 -28.49
C HIS A 166 -16.63 -5.39 -29.64
N ILE A 167 -15.84 -4.95 -30.62
CA ILE A 167 -16.34 -4.42 -31.89
C ILE A 167 -16.83 -5.63 -32.68
N ASP A 168 -18.09 -5.61 -33.12
CA ASP A 168 -18.62 -6.69 -33.94
C ASP A 168 -18.11 -6.61 -35.39
N LYS A 169 -18.44 -7.62 -36.20
CA LYS A 169 -17.98 -7.69 -37.59
C LYS A 169 -18.50 -6.50 -38.43
N ILE A 170 -19.71 -6.03 -38.16
CA ILE A 170 -20.38 -4.96 -38.92
C ILE A 170 -19.70 -3.63 -38.64
N GLU A 171 -19.45 -3.33 -37.37
CA GLU A 171 -18.73 -2.12 -36.97
C GLU A 171 -17.30 -2.10 -37.49
N LYS A 172 -16.63 -3.27 -37.54
CA LYS A 172 -15.31 -3.41 -38.15
C LYS A 172 -15.35 -3.15 -39.66
N GLU A 173 -16.36 -3.66 -40.36
CA GLU A 173 -16.56 -3.42 -41.79
C GLU A 173 -16.86 -1.93 -42.08
N HIS A 174 -17.71 -1.28 -41.28
CA HIS A 174 -17.96 0.15 -41.38
C HIS A 174 -16.70 0.99 -41.16
N LEU A 175 -15.87 0.62 -40.17
CA LEU A 175 -14.59 1.29 -39.94
C LEU A 175 -13.66 1.16 -41.15
N TYR A 176 -13.55 -0.03 -41.74
CA TYR A 176 -12.75 -0.23 -42.95
C TYR A 176 -13.30 0.52 -44.15
N GLN A 177 -14.62 0.59 -44.30
CA GLN A 177 -15.26 1.34 -45.37
C GLN A 177 -14.94 2.84 -45.25
N PHE A 178 -15.08 3.39 -44.04
CA PHE A 178 -14.72 4.77 -43.75
C PHE A 178 -13.24 5.08 -44.05
N PHE A 179 -12.32 4.18 -43.68
CA PHE A 179 -10.90 4.35 -44.00
C PHE A 179 -10.61 4.31 -45.50
N ARG A 180 -11.31 3.47 -46.27
CA ARG A 180 -11.19 3.44 -47.74
C ARG A 180 -11.66 4.75 -48.35
N GLU A 181 -12.83 5.22 -47.96
CA GLU A 181 -13.39 6.49 -48.45
C GLU A 181 -12.47 7.67 -48.15
N LEU A 182 -11.81 7.69 -46.98
CA LEU A 182 -10.81 8.70 -46.65
C LEU A 182 -9.57 8.63 -47.53
N LEU A 183 -9.07 7.42 -47.83
CA LEU A 183 -7.90 7.24 -48.68
C LEU A 183 -8.20 7.68 -50.11
N ASP A 184 -9.38 7.36 -50.62
CA ASP A 184 -9.83 7.75 -51.97
C ASP A 184 -9.97 9.27 -52.15
N ILE A 185 -10.10 10.04 -51.05
CA ILE A 185 -10.14 11.52 -51.09
C ILE A 185 -8.74 12.15 -51.14
N ILE A 186 -7.71 11.41 -50.71
CA ILE A 186 -6.33 11.91 -50.57
C ILE A 186 -5.47 11.53 -51.79
N GLU A 187 -5.90 10.57 -52.61
CA GLU A 187 -5.37 10.29 -53.96
C GLU A 187 -5.94 11.25 -55.03
#